data_AF-A0A8J7LJI0-F1
#
_entry.id   AF-A0A8J7LJI0-F1
#
_cell.length_a   1.000
_cell.length_b   1.000
_cell.length_c   1.000
_cell.angle_alpha   90.00
_cell.angle_beta   90.00
_cell.angle_gamma   90.00
#
_symmetry.space_group_name_H-M   'P 1'
#
loop_
_entity.id
_entity.type
_entity.pdbx_description
1 polymer ?
#
loop_
_entity_poly.entity_id
_entity_poly.type
_entity_poly.pdbx_seq_one_letter_code
_entity_poly.pdbx_strand_id
1 'polypeptide(L)'
;MLVADMRKLVNQLSLFFIMLGLSMTTHAQRADLVTEQILVDHFNQKLSPQIRLFNGPSYLGYGGKLLSSPYFSKEIKFDEGDVVYDGYLFKKVPLMYDLVKQKLISLAADSV
;
A
#
# COMPACT_ATOMS: atom_id res chain seq x y z
N MET A 1 34.32 26.03 -44.09
CA MET A 1 32.90 26.33 -43.80
C MET A 1 32.03 25.07 -43.86
N LEU A 2 32.08 24.31 -44.97
CA LEU A 2 31.29 23.09 -45.20
C LEU A 2 31.32 22.01 -44.10
N VAL A 3 32.49 21.78 -43.48
CA VAL A 3 32.67 20.75 -42.42
C VAL A 3 32.04 21.17 -41.07
N ALA A 4 31.86 22.47 -40.83
CA ALA A 4 31.22 22.96 -39.62
C ALA A 4 29.69 22.80 -39.70
N ASP A 5 29.10 23.02 -40.89
CA ASP A 5 27.66 22.87 -41.12
C ASP A 5 27.22 21.41 -41.15
N MET A 6 28.04 20.51 -41.71
CA MET A 6 27.78 19.07 -41.62
C MET A 6 27.76 18.54 -40.19
N ARG A 7 28.64 19.06 -39.32
CA ARG A 7 28.67 18.65 -37.90
C ARG A 7 27.43 19.12 -37.13
N LYS A 8 26.91 20.31 -37.45
CA LYS A 8 25.65 20.80 -36.89
C LYS A 8 24.45 19.95 -37.32
N LEU A 9 24.40 19.57 -38.60
CA LEU A 9 23.34 18.72 -39.14
C LEU A 9 23.30 17.35 -38.47
N VAL A 10 24.46 16.70 -38.31
CA VAL A 10 24.57 15.39 -37.64
C VAL A 10 24.12 15.47 -36.18
N ASN A 11 24.50 16.54 -35.46
CA ASN A 11 24.09 16.74 -34.07
C ASN A 11 22.58 16.99 -33.93
N GLN A 12 21.99 17.76 -34.85
CA GLN A 12 20.54 17.99 -34.85
C GLN A 12 19.76 16.71 -35.16
N LEU A 13 20.25 15.89 -36.09
CA LEU A 13 19.64 14.60 -36.42
C LEU A 13 19.72 13.63 -35.23
N SER A 14 20.86 13.59 -34.54
CA SER A 14 21.07 12.77 -33.35
C SER A 14 20.12 13.15 -32.22
N LEU A 15 19.95 14.46 -31.95
CA LEU A 15 18.98 14.97 -30.97
C LEU A 15 17.53 14.57 -31.31
N PHE A 16 17.16 14.60 -32.58
CA PHE A 16 15.83 14.20 -33.04
C PHE A 16 15.55 12.71 -32.77
N PHE A 17 16.51 11.83 -33.07
CA PHE A 17 16.36 10.39 -32.82
C PHE A 17 16.31 10.04 -31.33
N ILE A 18 17.05 10.76 -30.47
CA ILE A 18 16.99 10.59 -29.01
C ILE A 18 15.60 10.96 -28.48
N MET A 19 15.02 12.07 -28.95
CA MET A 19 13.68 12.50 -28.54
C MET A 19 12.59 11.51 -28.99
N LEU A 20 12.71 10.95 -30.19
CA LEU A 20 11.77 9.95 -30.72
C LEU A 20 11.79 8.64 -29.91
N GLY A 21 12.96 8.24 -29.40
CA GLY A 21 13.11 7.06 -28.53
C GLY A 21 12.46 7.25 -27.15
N LEU A 22 12.52 8.46 -26.58
CA LEU A 22 11.96 8.74 -25.26
C LEU A 22 10.43 8.78 -25.25
N SER A 23 9.78 9.22 -26.33
CA SER A 23 8.30 9.32 -26.42
C SER A 23 7.55 7.98 -26.44
N MET A 24 8.24 6.86 -26.73
CA MET A 24 7.61 5.54 -26.84
C MET A 24 7.40 4.84 -25.49
N THR A 25 7.89 5.40 -24.38
CA THR A 25 7.89 4.72 -23.06
C THR A 25 6.77 5.15 -22.12
N THR A 26 6.03 6.21 -22.42
CA THR A 26 5.08 6.84 -21.48
C THR A 26 3.68 6.21 -21.38
N HIS A 27 3.33 5.25 -22.25
CA HIS A 27 1.96 4.71 -22.32
C HIS A 27 1.73 3.36 -21.65
N ALA A 28 2.79 2.59 -21.31
CA ALA A 28 2.62 1.25 -20.72
C ALA A 28 2.43 1.25 -19.20
N GLN A 29 2.97 2.24 -18.48
CA GLN A 29 2.97 2.25 -17.00
C GLN A 29 1.70 2.84 -16.37
N ARG A 30 0.84 3.50 -17.17
CA ARG A 30 -0.37 4.16 -16.65
C ARG A 30 -1.62 3.28 -16.64
N ALA A 31 -1.68 2.24 -17.46
CA ALA A 31 -2.87 1.40 -17.58
C ALA A 31 -3.06 0.48 -16.35
N ASP A 32 -1.98 -0.05 -15.79
CA ASP A 32 -2.03 -0.98 -14.66
C ASP A 32 -2.51 -0.29 -13.35
N LEU A 33 -1.90 0.84 -13.01
CA LEU A 33 -2.25 1.61 -11.80
C LEU A 33 -3.68 2.15 -11.83
N VAL A 34 -4.16 2.55 -13.02
CA VAL A 34 -5.52 3.06 -13.18
C VAL A 34 -6.55 1.94 -13.08
N THR A 35 -6.24 0.75 -13.58
CA THR A 35 -7.16 -0.39 -13.54
C THR A 35 -7.33 -0.93 -12.12
N GLU A 36 -6.24 -1.04 -11.36
CA GLU A 36 -6.27 -1.47 -9.96
C GLU A 36 -7.09 -0.50 -9.09
N GLN A 37 -6.83 0.80 -9.22
CA GLN A 37 -7.54 1.82 -8.44
C GLN A 37 -9.05 1.83 -8.74
N ILE A 38 -9.43 1.73 -10.03
CA ILE A 38 -10.84 1.69 -10.44
C ILE A 38 -11.55 0.45 -9.89
N LEU A 39 -10.87 -0.71 -9.86
CA LEU A 39 -11.44 -1.94 -9.32
C LEU A 39 -11.66 -1.85 -7.81
N VAL A 40 -10.68 -1.31 -7.07
CA VAL A 40 -10.79 -1.06 -5.62
C VAL A 40 -11.90 -0.07 -5.33
N ASP A 41 -11.97 1.04 -6.06
CA ASP A 41 -12.98 2.09 -5.85
C ASP A 41 -14.39 1.57 -6.16
N HIS A 42 -14.55 0.79 -7.24
CA HIS A 42 -15.84 0.20 -7.61
C HIS A 42 -16.27 -0.92 -6.65
N PHE A 43 -15.34 -1.75 -6.18
CA PHE A 43 -15.58 -2.75 -5.14
C PHE A 43 -16.02 -2.07 -3.83
N ASN A 44 -15.28 -1.04 -3.42
CA ASN A 44 -15.61 -0.24 -2.25
C ASN A 44 -16.96 0.44 -2.42
N GLN A 45 -17.32 1.02 -3.56
CA GLN A 45 -18.65 1.64 -3.76
C GLN A 45 -19.81 0.65 -3.61
N LYS A 46 -19.67 -0.57 -4.13
CA LYS A 46 -20.75 -1.56 -4.12
C LYS A 46 -20.94 -2.24 -2.76
N LEU A 47 -19.89 -2.35 -1.94
CA LEU A 47 -19.92 -3.04 -0.64
C LEU A 47 -19.82 -2.10 0.58
N SER A 48 -19.34 -0.87 0.41
CA SER A 48 -19.13 0.13 1.48
C SER A 48 -20.33 0.46 2.35
N PRO A 49 -21.58 0.47 1.87
CA PRO A 49 -22.68 0.82 2.75
C PRO A 49 -22.90 -0.21 3.87
N GLN A 50 -22.45 -1.47 3.70
CA GLN A 50 -22.81 -2.56 4.60
C GLN A 50 -21.65 -3.13 5.43
N ILE A 51 -20.38 -2.91 5.07
CA ILE A 51 -19.27 -3.54 5.80
C ILE A 51 -18.05 -2.59 5.87
N ARG A 52 -18.18 -1.44 6.54
CA ARG A 52 -16.99 -0.71 7.01
C ARG A 52 -16.54 -1.33 8.33
N LEU A 53 -16.01 -2.55 8.27
CA LEU A 53 -15.37 -3.17 9.42
C LEU A 53 -13.92 -2.68 9.49
N PHE A 54 -13.42 -2.51 10.71
CA PHE A 54 -12.00 -2.25 10.93
C PHE A 54 -11.19 -3.45 10.41
N ASN A 55 -10.39 -3.25 9.36
CA ASN A 55 -9.50 -4.25 8.74
C ASN A 55 -8.02 -3.91 8.95
N GLY A 56 -7.68 -3.33 10.11
CA GLY A 56 -6.30 -3.13 10.52
C GLY A 56 -5.56 -4.46 10.76
N PRO A 57 -4.27 -4.40 11.14
CA PRO A 57 -3.47 -5.60 11.39
C PRO A 57 -4.15 -6.55 12.39
N SER A 58 -4.41 -7.79 11.96
CA SER A 58 -5.08 -8.78 12.81
C SER A 58 -4.09 -9.58 13.65
N TYR A 59 -4.55 -10.00 14.82
CA TYR A 59 -3.86 -10.96 15.66
C TYR A 59 -3.70 -12.29 14.93
N LEU A 60 -2.44 -12.66 14.70
CA LEU A 60 -2.05 -14.00 14.26
C LEU A 60 -1.12 -14.54 15.33
N GLY A 61 -1.60 -15.56 16.06
CA GLY A 61 -0.86 -16.15 17.16
C GLY A 61 0.51 -16.66 16.72
N TYR A 62 1.53 -16.42 17.53
CA TYR A 62 2.85 -16.98 17.30
C TYR A 62 2.87 -18.45 17.69
N GLY A 63 3.48 -19.29 16.85
CA GLY A 63 3.71 -20.70 17.19
C GLY A 63 4.63 -20.87 18.41
N GLY A 64 4.60 -22.06 19.04
CA GLY A 64 5.21 -22.33 20.35
C GLY A 64 6.75 -22.27 20.46
N LYS A 65 7.47 -21.67 19.50
CA LYS A 65 8.94 -21.56 19.51
C LYS A 65 9.46 -20.14 19.77
N LEU A 66 8.70 -19.30 20.47
CA LEU A 66 9.21 -18.00 20.88
C LEU A 66 10.03 -18.11 22.17
N LEU A 67 11.23 -17.53 22.15
CA LEU A 67 12.12 -17.42 23.32
C LEU A 67 11.58 -16.46 24.39
N SER A 68 10.71 -15.52 24.02
CA SER A 68 10.11 -14.51 24.89
C SER A 68 8.71 -14.11 24.41
N SER A 69 7.91 -13.49 25.30
CA SER A 69 6.59 -12.97 24.90
C SER A 69 6.75 -11.95 23.78
N PRO A 70 5.95 -12.04 22.69
CA PRO A 70 5.93 -11.06 21.61
C PRO A 70 5.07 -9.84 21.96
N TYR A 71 4.48 -9.80 23.16
CA TYR A 71 3.56 -8.75 23.62
C TYR A 71 4.07 -8.09 24.89
N PHE A 72 3.59 -6.87 25.18
CA PHE A 72 3.91 -6.15 26.42
C PHE A 72 3.50 -6.93 27.68
N SER A 73 2.35 -7.60 27.62
CA SER A 73 1.87 -8.47 28.68
C SER A 73 2.38 -9.89 28.48
N LYS A 74 2.61 -10.61 29.60
CA LYS A 74 2.89 -12.05 29.58
C LYS A 74 1.69 -12.86 29.05
N GLU A 75 0.50 -12.30 29.21
CA GLU A 75 -0.76 -12.87 28.74
C GLU A 75 -1.23 -12.13 27.49
N ILE A 76 -1.93 -12.84 26.59
CA ILE A 76 -2.60 -12.23 25.45
C ILE A 76 -3.80 -11.46 26.01
N LYS A 77 -3.67 -10.14 26.08
CA LYS A 77 -4.71 -9.24 26.60
C LYS A 77 -4.92 -8.11 25.61
N PHE A 78 -6.17 -7.95 25.18
CA PHE A 78 -6.60 -6.82 24.38
C PHE A 78 -7.23 -5.78 25.29
N ASP A 79 -6.81 -4.53 25.15
CA ASP A 79 -7.42 -3.39 25.81
C ASP A 79 -8.30 -2.64 24.81
N GLU A 80 -9.43 -2.12 25.29
CA GLU A 80 -10.32 -1.33 24.44
C GLU A 80 -9.70 0.03 24.14
N GLY A 81 -9.70 0.41 22.87
CA GLY A 81 -9.24 1.72 22.43
C GLY A 81 -10.00 2.23 21.20
N ASP A 82 -9.81 3.50 20.90
CA ASP A 82 -10.42 4.15 19.75
C ASP A 82 -9.39 4.27 18.62
N VAL A 83 -9.80 3.93 17.39
CA VAL A 83 -8.93 3.94 16.20
C VAL A 83 -9.61 4.71 15.09
N VAL A 84 -8.86 5.61 14.47
CA VAL A 84 -9.27 6.24 13.21
C VAL A 84 -8.73 5.39 12.07
N TYR A 85 -9.63 4.85 11.25
CA TYR A 85 -9.30 4.00 10.12
C TYR A 85 -10.16 4.40 8.91
N ASP A 86 -9.53 4.62 7.75
CA ASP A 86 -10.17 5.13 6.52
C ASP A 86 -11.06 6.37 6.75
N GLY A 87 -10.65 7.26 7.67
CA GLY A 87 -11.39 8.48 8.01
C GLY A 87 -12.60 8.28 8.94
N TYR A 88 -12.83 7.05 9.42
CA TYR A 88 -13.89 6.72 10.37
C TYR A 88 -13.33 6.45 11.75
N LEU A 89 -14.02 6.93 12.79
CA LEU A 89 -13.69 6.65 14.18
C LEU A 89 -14.37 5.35 14.62
N PHE A 90 -13.58 4.32 14.86
CA PHE A 90 -13.99 3.08 15.49
C PHE A 90 -13.72 3.17 16.98
N LYS A 91 -14.75 2.92 17.81
CA LYS A 91 -14.64 3.03 19.27
C LYS A 91 -14.61 1.66 19.91
N LYS A 92 -13.93 1.55 21.05
CA LYS A 92 -13.84 0.31 21.86
C LYS A 92 -13.37 -0.90 21.04
N VAL A 93 -12.43 -0.67 20.14
CA VAL A 93 -11.79 -1.75 19.38
C VAL A 93 -10.86 -2.50 20.35
N PRO A 94 -10.92 -3.83 20.43
CA PRO A 94 -9.97 -4.61 21.21
C PRO A 94 -8.61 -4.58 20.52
N LEU A 95 -7.63 -3.93 21.16
CA LEU A 95 -6.31 -3.67 20.59
C LEU A 95 -5.20 -4.18 21.50
N MET A 96 -4.10 -4.62 20.89
CA MET A 96 -2.87 -4.98 21.58
C MET A 96 -1.69 -4.57 20.72
N TYR A 97 -0.56 -4.22 21.32
CA TYR A 97 0.65 -3.93 20.58
C TYR A 97 1.53 -5.17 20.44
N ASP A 98 1.86 -5.51 19.20
CA ASP A 98 2.80 -6.58 18.86
C ASP A 98 4.23 -6.00 18.82
N LEU A 99 5.08 -6.44 19.75
CA LEU A 99 6.45 -5.94 19.88
C LEU A 99 7.37 -6.43 18.75
N VAL A 100 7.12 -7.63 18.23
CA VAL A 100 7.95 -8.23 17.19
C VAL A 100 7.68 -7.57 15.84
N LYS A 101 6.39 -7.35 15.52
CA LYS A 101 5.98 -6.67 14.29
C LYS A 101 5.98 -5.14 14.42
N GLN A 102 6.07 -4.61 15.63
CA GLN A 102 5.96 -3.18 15.95
C GLN A 102 4.66 -2.57 15.40
N LYS A 103 3.54 -3.27 15.62
CA LYS A 103 2.23 -2.89 15.08
C LYS A 103 1.15 -2.98 16.14
N LEU A 104 0.20 -2.04 16.09
CA LEU A 104 -1.06 -2.16 16.81
C LEU A 104 -1.94 -3.16 16.06
N ILE A 105 -2.37 -4.21 16.77
CA ILE A 105 -3.16 -5.31 16.22
C ILE A 105 -4.52 -5.40 16.91
N SER A 106 -5.55 -5.85 16.20
CA SER A 106 -6.87 -6.15 16.76
C SER A 106 -7.23 -7.63 16.65
N LEU A 107 -8.36 -8.04 17.24
CA LEU A 107 -8.97 -9.33 16.92
C LEU A 107 -9.37 -9.36 15.43
N ALA A 108 -9.19 -10.50 14.77
CA ALA A 108 -9.67 -10.70 13.41
C ALA A 108 -11.20 -10.71 13.42
N ALA A 109 -11.83 -9.98 12.48
CA ALA A 109 -13.29 -9.93 12.35
C ALA A 109 -13.92 -11.30 12.03
N ASP A 110 -13.11 -12.24 11.53
CA ASP A 110 -13.54 -13.53 10.98
C ASP A 110 -13.66 -14.64 12.04
N SER A 111 -13.57 -14.32 13.33
CA SER A 111 -13.43 -15.29 14.43
C SER A 111 -14.72 -15.51 15.26
N VAL A 112 -15.89 -15.30 14.67
CA VAL A 112 -17.20 -15.65 15.28
C VAL A 112 -17.78 -16.87 14.58
#